data_AF-A0A2A9KLH4-F1
#
_entry.id   AF-A0A2A9KLH4-F1
#
_cell.length_a   1.000
_cell.length_b   1.000
_cell.length_c   1.000
_cell.angle_alpha   90.00
_cell.angle_beta   90.00
_cell.angle_gamma   90.00
#
_symmetry.space_group_name_H-M   'P 1'
#
loop_
_entity.id
_entity.type
_entity.pdbx_description
1 polymer ?
#
loop_
_entity_poly.entity_id
_entity_poly.type
_entity_poly.pdbx_seq_one_letter_code
_entity_poly.pdbx_strand_id
1 'polypeptide(L)'
;MKTYTNDPFMKDSLNKILGLATLTLYGVNVQPAVDGVIDSVFHHLHKNKPRDPDGFLLAFKNGLTTLADRADDSMTSYRKTLHDAALLIRMTRIPPHMKSVDSAQIASLFQKFQLKMERP
;
A
#
# COMPACT_ATOMS: atom_id res chain seq x y z
N MET A 1 14.36 19.20 -4.14
CA MET A 1 13.41 18.15 -3.71
C MET A 1 14.17 17.23 -2.75
N LYS A 2 13.80 17.14 -1.46
CA LYS A 2 14.49 16.22 -0.54
C LYS A 2 14.12 14.80 -0.98
N THR A 3 15.11 13.99 -1.32
CA THR A 3 14.93 12.58 -1.65
C THR A 3 14.61 11.82 -0.37
N TYR A 4 13.34 11.51 -0.16
CA TYR A 4 12.89 10.61 0.92
C TYR A 4 13.52 9.22 0.82
N THR A 5 14.16 8.90 -0.31
CA THR A 5 14.96 7.68 -0.55
C THR A 5 15.98 7.37 0.55
N ASN A 6 16.47 8.38 1.28
CA ASN A 6 17.42 8.21 2.39
C ASN A 6 16.76 8.25 3.78
N ASP A 7 15.44 8.32 3.88
CA ASP A 7 14.73 8.28 5.15
C ASP A 7 14.93 6.90 5.83
N PRO A 8 15.48 6.84 7.06
CA PRO A 8 15.76 5.57 7.73
C PRO A 8 14.52 4.74 7.99
N PHE A 9 13.39 5.39 8.32
CA PHE A 9 12.14 4.71 8.62
C PHE A 9 11.51 4.15 7.34
N MET A 10 11.57 4.89 6.23
CA MET A 10 11.14 4.39 4.93
C MET A 10 11.97 3.18 4.48
N LYS A 11 13.30 3.26 4.62
CA LYS A 11 14.21 2.16 4.28
C LYS A 11 13.95 0.92 5.13
N ASP A 12 13.75 1.09 6.45
CA ASP A 12 13.40 0.00 7.35
C ASP A 12 12.05 -0.64 6.99
N SER A 13 11.05 0.17 6.67
CA SER A 13 9.72 -0.31 6.25
C SER A 13 9.80 -1.15 4.97
N LEU A 14 10.53 -0.68 3.96
CA LEU A 14 10.73 -1.44 2.72
C LEU A 14 11.55 -2.72 2.95
N ASN A 15 12.56 -2.69 3.81
CA ASN A 15 13.35 -3.87 4.16
C ASN A 15 12.52 -4.92 4.89
N LYS A 16 11.62 -4.53 5.79
CA LYS A 16 10.67 -5.44 6.44
C LYS A 16 9.80 -6.15 5.43
N ILE A 17 9.24 -5.40 4.47
CA ILE A 17 8.44 -5.97 3.39
C ILE A 17 9.26 -6.90 2.51
N LEU A 18 10.48 -6.50 2.12
CA LEU A 18 11.39 -7.35 1.36
C LEU A 18 11.69 -8.66 2.09
N GLY A 19 11.86 -8.65 3.43
CA GLY A 19 12.05 -9.86 4.21
C GLY A 19 10.88 -10.85 4.15
N LEU A 20 9.66 -10.37 3.89
CA LEU A 20 8.48 -11.23 3.73
C LEU A 20 8.50 -12.03 2.42
N ALA A 21 9.33 -11.64 1.45
CA ALA A 21 9.54 -12.40 0.22
C ALA A 21 9.91 -13.85 0.52
N THR A 22 10.82 -14.07 1.48
CA THR A 22 11.26 -15.41 1.88
C THR A 22 10.10 -16.25 2.42
N LEU A 23 9.21 -15.67 3.23
CA LEU A 23 8.04 -16.40 3.77
C LEU A 23 7.06 -16.79 2.66
N THR A 24 6.90 -15.94 1.64
CA THR A 24 6.06 -16.23 0.48
C THR A 24 6.58 -17.46 -0.29
N LEU A 25 7.91 -17.64 -0.40
CA LEU A 25 8.50 -18.83 -1.03
C LEU A 25 8.15 -20.12 -0.29
N TYR A 26 7.85 -20.05 1.02
CA TYR A 26 7.34 -21.17 1.81
C TYR A 26 5.80 -21.30 1.78
N GLY A 27 5.11 -20.53 0.94
CA GLY A 27 3.65 -20.55 0.82
C GLY A 27 2.90 -19.81 1.92
N VAL A 28 3.59 -19.00 2.73
CA VAL A 28 2.96 -18.21 3.79
C VAL A 28 2.25 -17.00 3.18
N ASN A 29 1.02 -16.75 3.59
CA ASN A 29 0.32 -15.52 3.26
C ASN A 29 0.92 -14.32 4.03
N VAL A 30 1.54 -13.40 3.31
CA VAL A 30 2.23 -12.24 3.89
C VAL A 30 1.41 -10.96 3.90
N GLN A 31 0.20 -10.97 3.32
CA GLN A 31 -0.67 -9.79 3.24
C GLN A 31 -0.89 -9.11 4.62
N PRO A 32 -1.22 -9.83 5.71
CA PRO A 32 -1.41 -9.18 7.01
C PRO A 32 -0.16 -8.49 7.54
N ALA A 33 1.04 -9.02 7.22
CA ALA A 33 2.29 -8.43 7.64
C ALA A 33 2.64 -7.19 6.81
N VAL A 34 2.32 -7.19 5.51
CA VAL A 34 2.45 -6.01 4.65
C VAL A 34 1.51 -4.89 5.12
N ASP A 35 0.25 -5.22 5.42
CA ASP A 35 -0.74 -4.26 5.94
C ASP A 35 -0.25 -3.61 7.25
N GLY A 36 0.33 -4.40 8.16
CA GLY A 36 0.90 -3.87 9.41
C GLY A 36 2.07 -2.89 9.21
N VAL A 37 2.90 -3.09 8.18
CA VAL A 37 3.96 -2.13 7.82
C VAL A 37 3.35 -0.85 7.24
N ILE A 38 2.34 -0.96 6.38
CA ILE A 38 1.63 0.19 5.81
C ILE A 38 0.97 1.03 6.91
N ASP A 39 0.30 0.40 7.86
CA ASP A 39 -0.28 1.08 9.02
C ASP A 39 0.79 1.80 9.85
N SER A 40 1.96 1.18 10.04
CA SER A 40 3.09 1.80 10.71
C SER A 40 3.60 3.04 9.96
N VAL A 41 3.60 3.00 8.63
CA VAL A 41 3.95 4.15 7.79
C VAL A 41 2.95 5.29 7.94
N PHE A 42 1.65 5.01 7.87
CA PHE A 42 0.63 6.05 8.10
C PHE A 42 0.69 6.62 9.52
N HIS A 43 0.92 5.76 10.52
CA HIS A 43 1.11 6.20 11.90
C HIS A 43 2.33 7.12 12.04
N HIS A 44 3.45 6.77 11.40
CA HIS A 44 4.65 7.61 11.38
C HIS A 44 4.37 8.99 10.75
N LEU A 45 3.70 9.04 9.60
CA LEU A 45 3.33 10.29 8.95
C LEU A 45 2.45 11.16 9.84
N HIS A 46 1.46 10.56 10.50
CA HIS A 46 0.56 11.28 11.40
C HIS A 46 1.28 11.83 12.63
N LYS A 47 2.18 11.05 13.23
CA LYS A 47 2.92 11.40 14.44
C LYS A 47 4.02 12.44 14.19
N ASN A 48 4.82 12.23 13.16
CA ASN A 48 6.03 13.04 12.91
C ASN A 48 5.80 14.21 11.97
N LYS A 49 4.65 14.26 11.27
CA LYS A 49 4.23 15.35 10.39
C LYS A 49 5.37 15.85 9.49
N PRO A 50 5.94 14.99 8.63
CA PRO A 50 7.05 15.39 7.78
C PRO A 50 6.66 16.59 6.92
N ARG A 51 7.66 17.37 6.53
CA ARG A 51 7.46 18.63 5.79
C ARG A 51 6.77 18.43 4.43
N ASP A 52 6.88 17.25 3.83
CA ASP A 52 6.21 16.87 2.59
C ASP A 52 5.75 15.38 2.66
N PRO A 53 4.57 15.12 3.27
CA PRO A 53 4.02 13.77 3.40
C PRO A 53 3.69 13.12 2.06
N ASP A 54 3.30 13.92 1.07
CA ASP A 54 2.96 13.42 -0.28
C ASP A 54 4.20 12.88 -0.98
N GLY A 55 5.34 13.59 -0.88
CA GLY A 55 6.63 13.12 -1.38
C GLY A 55 7.10 11.84 -0.69
N PHE A 56 6.85 11.69 0.61
CA PHE A 56 7.14 10.46 1.35
C PHE A 56 6.30 9.29 0.84
N LEU A 57 4.98 9.47 0.74
CA LEU A 57 4.06 8.44 0.25
C LEU A 57 4.36 8.03 -1.18
N LEU A 58 4.70 8.99 -2.04
CA LEU A 58 5.13 8.72 -3.42
C LEU A 58 6.41 7.90 -3.47
N ALA A 59 7.41 8.25 -2.65
CA ALA A 59 8.65 7.48 -2.56
C ALA A 59 8.41 6.05 -2.05
N PHE A 60 7.58 5.89 -1.01
CA PHE A 60 7.22 4.58 -0.46
C PHE A 60 6.47 3.72 -1.49
N LYS A 61 5.49 4.29 -2.19
CA LYS A 61 4.78 3.64 -3.31
C LYS A 61 5.73 3.16 -4.41
N ASN A 62 6.66 4.01 -4.82
CA ASN A 62 7.65 3.64 -5.83
C ASN A 62 8.55 2.50 -5.35
N GLY A 63 8.89 2.48 -4.05
CA GLY A 63 9.59 1.37 -3.41
C GLY A 63 8.81 0.06 -3.48
N LEU A 64 7.52 0.05 -3.12
CA LEU A 64 6.67 -1.13 -3.23
C LEU A 64 6.55 -1.64 -4.66
N THR A 65 6.36 -0.73 -5.63
CA THR A 65 6.28 -1.07 -7.05
C THR A 65 7.60 -1.70 -7.51
N THR A 66 8.74 -1.12 -7.13
CA THR A 66 10.06 -1.67 -7.45
C THR A 66 10.28 -3.06 -6.85
N LEU A 67 9.82 -3.29 -5.62
CA LEU A 67 9.89 -4.61 -4.98
C LEU A 67 9.01 -5.63 -5.70
N ALA A 68 7.81 -5.23 -6.15
CA ALA A 68 6.91 -6.09 -6.92
C ALA A 68 7.51 -6.45 -8.29
N ASP A 69 8.11 -5.48 -8.98
CA ASP A 69 8.71 -5.67 -10.30
C ASP A 69 9.98 -6.54 -10.25
N ARG A 70 10.68 -6.56 -9.11
CA ARG A 70 11.90 -7.37 -8.90
C ARG A 70 11.64 -8.75 -8.30
N ALA A 71 10.45 -9.00 -7.78
CA ALA A 71 10.10 -10.31 -7.26
C ALA A 71 10.03 -11.32 -8.39
N ASP A 72 10.45 -12.56 -8.12
CA ASP A 72 10.44 -13.64 -9.09
C ASP A 72 9.02 -13.89 -9.62
N ASP A 73 8.89 -14.34 -10.87
CA ASP A 73 7.59 -14.59 -11.50
C ASP A 73 6.76 -15.65 -10.77
N SER A 74 7.40 -16.59 -10.06
CA SER A 74 6.71 -17.57 -9.21
C SER A 74 6.03 -16.94 -7.99
N MET A 75 6.44 -15.75 -7.58
CA MET A 75 5.95 -15.05 -6.38
C MET A 75 4.70 -14.20 -6.65
N THR A 76 3.78 -14.71 -7.46
CA THR A 76 2.55 -14.00 -7.91
C THR A 76 1.75 -13.38 -6.76
N SER A 77 1.58 -14.10 -5.65
CA SER A 77 0.86 -13.63 -4.45
C SER A 77 1.55 -12.42 -3.79
N TYR A 78 2.87 -12.45 -3.68
CA TYR A 78 3.66 -11.34 -3.14
C TYR A 78 3.59 -10.12 -4.04
N ARG A 79 3.78 -10.30 -5.36
CA ARG A 79 3.67 -9.23 -6.36
C ARG A 79 2.32 -8.54 -6.30
N LYS A 80 1.24 -9.33 -6.26
CA LYS A 80 -0.13 -8.82 -6.13
C LYS A 80 -0.29 -8.01 -4.84
N THR A 81 0.14 -8.55 -3.71
CA THR A 81 0.06 -7.88 -2.40
C THR A 81 0.75 -6.50 -2.43
N LEU A 82 1.94 -6.42 -3.03
CA LEU A 82 2.67 -5.16 -3.15
C LEU A 82 2.02 -4.15 -4.10
N HIS A 83 1.45 -4.62 -5.22
CA HIS A 83 0.69 -3.75 -6.12
C HIS A 83 -0.59 -3.23 -5.45
N ASP A 84 -1.33 -4.07 -4.75
CA ASP A 84 -2.53 -3.69 -4.02
C ASP A 84 -2.19 -2.65 -2.93
N ALA A 85 -1.10 -2.86 -2.19
CA ALA A 85 -0.56 -1.90 -1.23
C ALA A 85 -0.20 -0.54 -1.88
N ALA A 86 0.47 -0.57 -3.04
CA ALA A 86 0.84 0.64 -3.78
C ALA A 86 -0.39 1.41 -4.30
N LEU A 87 -1.47 0.71 -4.66
CA LEU A 87 -2.75 1.31 -5.04
C LEU A 87 -3.44 1.96 -3.84
N LEU A 88 -3.41 1.33 -2.66
CA LEU A 88 -3.98 1.89 -1.43
C LEU A 88 -3.33 3.22 -1.07
N ILE A 89 -2.00 3.33 -1.17
CA ILE A 89 -1.27 4.59 -0.93
C ILE A 89 -1.75 5.72 -1.85
N ARG A 90 -2.12 5.40 -3.10
CA ARG A 90 -2.67 6.39 -4.04
C ARG A 90 -4.09 6.84 -3.66
N MET A 91 -4.87 5.99 -2.99
CA MET A 91 -6.24 6.29 -2.55
C MET A 91 -6.29 7.01 -1.20
N THR A 92 -5.32 6.78 -0.32
CA THR A 92 -5.22 7.40 1.00
C THR A 92 -4.73 8.86 0.93
N ARG A 93 -5.60 9.77 0.45
CA ARG A 93 -5.77 11.10 1.07
C ARG A 93 -6.62 11.01 2.35
N ILE A 94 -7.13 9.82 2.65
CA ILE A 94 -7.96 9.50 3.80
C ILE A 94 -7.17 8.52 4.67
N PRO A 95 -6.83 8.87 5.92
CA PRO A 95 -6.04 8.02 6.80
C PRO A 95 -6.81 6.73 7.21
N PRO A 96 -6.09 5.64 7.53
CA PRO A 96 -6.65 4.31 7.79
C PRO A 96 -7.48 4.19 9.09
N HIS A 97 -7.79 5.30 9.76
CA HIS A 97 -8.78 5.30 10.86
C HIS A 97 -10.23 5.46 10.40
N MET A 98 -10.52 5.45 9.09
CA MET A 98 -11.87 5.11 8.62
C MET A 98 -12.07 3.59 8.66
N LYS A 99 -12.04 3.03 9.87
CA LYS A 99 -12.79 1.80 10.15
C LYS A 99 -14.28 2.15 9.97
N SER A 100 -14.97 1.39 9.13
CA SER A 100 -16.36 1.57 8.66
C SER A 100 -16.58 2.55 7.49
N VAL A 101 -15.93 2.29 6.35
CA VAL A 101 -16.75 2.42 5.13
C VAL A 101 -17.50 1.11 5.00
N ASP A 102 -18.76 1.15 5.41
CA ASP A 102 -19.72 0.05 5.29
C ASP A 102 -19.60 -0.53 3.88
N SER A 103 -19.27 -1.82 3.76
CA SER A 103 -19.10 -2.52 2.49
C SER A 103 -20.31 -2.32 1.57
N ALA A 104 -21.49 -2.09 2.16
CA ALA A 104 -22.71 -1.74 1.46
C ALA A 104 -22.66 -0.37 0.75
N GLN A 105 -21.96 0.63 1.30
CA GLN A 105 -21.78 1.94 0.65
C GLN A 105 -20.84 1.86 -0.56
N ILE A 106 -19.78 1.07 -0.47
CA ILE A 106 -18.88 0.83 -1.61
C ILE A 106 -19.62 0.05 -2.70
N ALA A 107 -20.32 -1.04 -2.34
CA ALA A 107 -21.14 -1.80 -3.28
C ALA A 107 -22.23 -0.93 -3.95
N SER A 108 -22.91 -0.06 -3.19
CA SER A 108 -23.89 0.90 -3.70
C SER A 108 -23.28 1.93 -4.65
N LEU A 109 -22.06 2.41 -4.38
CA LEU A 109 -21.34 3.33 -5.27
C LEU A 109 -20.96 2.66 -6.59
N PHE A 110 -20.46 1.43 -6.55
CA PHE A 110 -20.17 0.65 -7.76
C PHE A 110 -21.42 0.34 -8.58
N GLN A 111 -22.52 -0.03 -7.92
CA GLN A 111 -23.80 -0.30 -8.58
C GLN A 111 -24.40 0.97 -9.22
N LYS A 112 -24.31 2.13 -8.55
CA LYS A 112 -24.71 3.43 -9.14
C LYS A 112 -23.85 3.82 -10.33
N PHE A 113 -22.55 3.51 -10.32
CA PHE A 113 -21.67 3.77 -11.45
C PHE A 113 -22.00 2.89 -12.66
N GLN A 114 -22.30 1.60 -12.44
CA GLN A 114 -22.73 0.69 -13.51
C GLN A 114 -24.07 1.12 -14.11
N LEU A 115 -25.06 1.47 -13.29
CA LEU A 115 -26.37 1.97 -13.74
C LEU A 115 -26.31 3.30 -14.51
N LYS A 116 -25.24 4.10 -14.33
CA LYS A 116 -25.03 5.35 -15.06
C LYS A 116 -24.36 5.14 -16.43
N MET A 117 -23.71 3.99 -16.62
CA MET A 117 -23.06 3.57 -17.87
C MET A 117 -23.99 2.74 -18.78
N GLU A 118 -25.11 2.24 -18.25
CA GLU A 118 -26.10 1.42 -18.96
C GLU A 118 -27.37 2.16 -19.40
N ARG A 119 -27.37 3.51 -19.40
CA ARG A 119 -28.47 4.25 -20.06
C ARG A 119 -28.09 4.51 -21.53
N PRO A 120 -28.83 3.95 -22.51
CA PRO A 120 -28.65 4.28 -23.92
C PRO A 120 -29.01 5.74 -24.22
#